data_AF-A0A0G0YMG2-F1
#
_entry.id   AF-A0A0G0YMG2-F1
#
_cell.length_a   1.000
_cell.length_b   1.000
_cell.length_c   1.000
_cell.angle_alpha   90.00
_cell.angle_beta   90.00
_cell.angle_gamma   90.00
#
_symmetry.space_group_name_H-M   'P 1'
#
loop_
_entity.id
_entity.type
_entity.pdbx_description
1 polymer ?
#
loop_
_entity_poly.entity_id
_entity_poly.type
_entity_poly.pdbx_seq_one_letter_code
_entity_poly.pdbx_strand_id
1 'polypeptide(L)'
;MFKLKIVGKVVKKAKVTLDKLARMTANEFFAVRKNMATKDDLKELSRNMVENFTTKEDLKNFATKDNVKESEVKILQAVDGIGTKFDKAEKDHAADKLLHDRHGKWLERLEVGIRK
;
A
#
# COMPACT_ATOMS: atom_id res chain seq x y z
N MET A 1 -28.47 -71.49 69.03
CA MET A 1 -27.83 -70.27 69.55
C MET A 1 -26.93 -69.68 68.47
N PHE A 2 -27.43 -68.85 67.55
CA PHE A 2 -26.59 -68.01 66.69
C PHE A 2 -27.37 -66.73 66.31
N LYS A 3 -26.91 -65.57 66.79
CA LYS A 3 -27.40 -64.24 66.42
C LYS A 3 -26.54 -63.72 65.28
N LEU A 4 -27.12 -63.48 64.10
CA LEU A 4 -26.47 -62.72 63.03
C LEU A 4 -27.09 -61.32 63.00
N LYS A 5 -26.36 -60.32 63.51
CA LYS A 5 -26.81 -58.93 63.58
C LYS A 5 -26.22 -58.17 62.39
N ILE A 6 -26.96 -58.10 61.28
CA ILE A 6 -26.57 -57.25 60.14
C ILE A 6 -26.81 -55.80 60.56
N VAL A 7 -25.73 -55.09 60.91
CA VAL A 7 -25.73 -53.65 61.15
C VAL A 7 -25.81 -52.96 59.79
N GLY A 8 -27.03 -52.75 59.31
CA GLY A 8 -27.28 -52.00 58.09
C GLY A 8 -26.86 -50.54 58.26
N LYS A 9 -25.68 -50.16 57.72
CA LYS A 9 -25.36 -48.75 57.48
C LYS A 9 -26.29 -48.24 56.39
N VAL A 10 -27.30 -47.47 56.77
CA VAL A 10 -28.15 -46.72 55.84
C VAL A 10 -27.28 -45.65 55.18
N VAL A 11 -26.85 -45.89 53.93
CA VAL A 11 -26.23 -44.85 53.10
C VAL A 11 -27.32 -43.86 52.73
N LYS A 12 -27.38 -42.72 53.42
CA LYS A 12 -28.30 -41.63 53.08
C LYS A 12 -27.90 -41.09 51.70
N LYS A 13 -28.66 -41.43 50.65
CA LYS A 13 -28.53 -40.77 49.34
C LYS A 13 -28.81 -39.28 49.53
N ALA A 14 -27.82 -38.43 49.24
CA ALA A 14 -27.99 -36.99 49.27
C ALA A 14 -29.02 -36.59 48.20
N LYS A 15 -30.22 -36.20 48.63
CA LYS A 15 -31.24 -35.63 47.74
C LYS A 15 -30.85 -34.18 47.45
N VAL A 16 -30.74 -33.83 46.18
CA VAL A 16 -30.57 -32.43 45.75
C VAL A 16 -31.85 -31.68 46.16
N THR A 17 -31.68 -30.58 46.89
CA THR A 17 -32.80 -29.71 47.25
C THR A 17 -33.18 -28.84 46.05
N LEU A 18 -34.43 -28.41 45.98
CA LEU A 18 -34.90 -27.49 44.92
C LEU A 18 -34.08 -26.20 44.90
N ASP A 19 -33.68 -25.68 46.07
CA ASP A 19 -32.79 -24.51 46.19
C ASP A 19 -31.43 -24.73 45.51
N LYS A 20 -30.84 -25.92 45.71
CA LYS A 20 -29.55 -26.27 45.10
C LYS A 20 -29.68 -26.34 43.57
N LEU A 21 -30.76 -26.91 43.05
CA LEU A 21 -31.02 -26.97 41.61
C LEU A 21 -31.21 -25.56 41.03
N ALA A 22 -32.02 -24.72 41.68
CA ALA A 22 -32.25 -23.34 41.25
C ALA A 22 -30.94 -22.53 41.16
N ARG A 23 -30.05 -22.70 42.15
CA ARG A 23 -28.71 -22.10 42.13
C ARG A 23 -27.84 -22.63 40.99
N MET A 24 -27.84 -23.94 40.75
CA MET A 24 -27.08 -24.53 39.66
C MET A 24 -27.54 -23.99 38.30
N THR A 25 -28.86 -23.96 38.05
CA THR A 25 -29.43 -23.43 36.80
C THR A 25 -29.13 -21.94 36.62
N ALA A 26 -29.25 -21.12 37.67
CA ALA A 26 -28.94 -19.70 37.59
C ALA A 26 -27.46 -19.44 37.29
N ASN A 27 -26.56 -20.22 37.89
CA ASN A 27 -25.13 -20.12 37.65
C ASN A 27 -24.76 -20.51 36.21
N GLU A 28 -25.34 -21.58 35.68
CA GLU A 28 -25.13 -21.99 34.28
C GLU A 28 -25.69 -20.94 33.31
N PHE A 29 -26.87 -20.41 33.58
CA PHE A 29 -27.47 -19.35 32.77
C PHE A 29 -26.62 -18.07 32.76
N PHE A 30 -26.07 -17.69 33.92
CA PHE A 30 -25.15 -16.57 34.02
C PHE A 30 -23.85 -16.81 33.26
N ALA A 31 -23.28 -18.01 33.36
CA ALA A 31 -22.06 -18.38 32.63
C ALA A 31 -22.25 -18.34 31.12
N VAL A 32 -23.38 -18.86 30.61
CA VAL A 32 -23.72 -18.79 29.18
C VAL A 32 -23.88 -17.33 28.76
N ARG A 33 -24.68 -16.53 29.48
CA ARG A 33 -24.89 -15.11 29.17
C ARG A 33 -23.60 -14.31 29.14
N LYS A 34 -22.66 -14.60 30.04
CA LYS A 34 -21.34 -13.93 30.10
C LYS A 34 -20.46 -14.26 28.88
N ASN A 35 -20.60 -15.45 28.30
CA ASN A 35 -19.80 -15.89 27.15
C ASN A 35 -20.43 -15.55 25.80
N MET A 36 -21.67 -15.04 25.77
CA MET A 36 -22.31 -14.64 24.53
C MET A 36 -21.81 -13.28 24.07
N ALA A 37 -21.47 -13.18 22.79
CA ALA A 37 -21.25 -11.90 22.14
C ALA A 37 -22.52 -11.04 22.20
N THR A 38 -22.33 -9.78 22.53
CA THR A 38 -23.34 -8.74 22.58
C THR A 38 -23.41 -8.00 21.24
N LYS A 39 -24.42 -7.13 21.11
CA LYS A 39 -24.51 -6.25 19.94
C LYS A 39 -23.34 -5.27 19.86
N ASP A 40 -22.75 -4.91 21.00
CA ASP A 40 -21.64 -3.96 21.02
C ASP A 40 -20.33 -4.64 20.57
N ASP A 41 -20.12 -5.91 20.92
CA ASP A 41 -19.00 -6.71 20.38
C ASP A 41 -19.04 -6.78 18.84
N LEU A 42 -20.23 -6.90 18.24
CA LEU A 42 -20.40 -6.91 16.78
C LEU A 42 -20.13 -5.55 16.13
N LYS A 43 -20.49 -4.44 16.81
CA LYS A 43 -20.18 -3.09 16.31
C LYS A 43 -18.68 -2.84 16.33
N GLU A 44 -18.00 -3.26 17.39
CA GLU A 44 -16.55 -3.12 17.50
C GLU A 44 -15.82 -3.95 16.44
N LEU A 45 -16.26 -5.20 16.21
CA LEU A 45 -15.75 -6.02 15.11
C LEU A 45 -15.93 -5.32 13.74
N SER A 46 -17.12 -4.79 13.47
CA SER A 46 -17.42 -4.08 12.22
C SER A 46 -16.55 -2.83 12.05
N ARG A 47 -16.28 -2.10 13.14
CA ARG A 47 -15.44 -0.90 13.11
C ARG A 47 -13.99 -1.26 12.81
N ASN A 48 -13.44 -2.22 13.55
CA ASN A 48 -12.05 -2.67 13.39
C ASN A 48 -11.79 -3.27 12.00
N MET A 49 -12.78 -3.92 11.39
CA MET A 49 -12.64 -4.43 10.02
C MET A 49 -12.53 -3.31 8.98
N VAL A 50 -13.14 -2.14 9.20
CA VAL A 50 -13.18 -1.04 8.21
C VAL A 50 -11.99 -0.08 8.34
N GLU A 51 -11.44 0.11 9.55
CA GLU A 51 -10.35 1.07 9.80
C GLU A 51 -9.06 0.78 9.00
N ASN A 52 -8.86 -0.46 8.54
CA ASN A 52 -7.70 -0.85 7.71
C ASN A 52 -7.94 -0.81 6.20
N PHE A 53 -9.12 -0.41 5.72
CA PHE A 53 -9.38 -0.32 4.29
C PHE A 53 -9.06 1.08 3.75
N THR A 54 -8.22 1.12 2.71
CA THR A 54 -8.07 2.30 1.86
C THR A 54 -9.38 2.56 1.12
N THR A 55 -9.89 3.79 1.21
CA THR A 55 -11.10 4.23 0.53
C THR A 55 -10.81 4.71 -0.90
N LYS A 56 -11.86 4.88 -1.71
CA LYS A 56 -11.72 5.46 -3.05
C LYS A 56 -11.19 6.89 -3.04
N GLU A 57 -11.48 7.66 -1.98
CA GLU A 57 -10.97 9.03 -1.82
C GLU A 57 -9.45 9.03 -1.65
N ASP A 58 -8.90 8.07 -0.89
CA ASP A 58 -7.46 7.95 -0.66
C ASP A 58 -6.66 7.71 -1.95
N LEU A 59 -7.31 7.14 -2.98
CA LEU A 59 -6.69 6.82 -4.26
C LEU A 59 -6.77 7.95 -5.31
N LYS A 60 -7.53 9.03 -5.06
CA LYS A 60 -7.76 10.09 -6.07
C LYS A 60 -6.48 10.80 -6.53
N ASN A 61 -5.48 10.89 -5.65
CA ASN A 61 -4.25 11.63 -5.92
C ASN A 61 -3.13 10.74 -6.49
N PHE A 62 -3.38 9.45 -6.71
CA PHE A 62 -2.38 8.55 -7.28
C PHE A 62 -2.36 8.67 -8.81
N ALA A 63 -1.16 8.82 -9.36
CA ALA A 63 -0.96 8.73 -10.80
C ALA A 63 -1.37 7.35 -11.31
N THR A 64 -2.15 7.32 -12.38
CA THR A 64 -2.54 6.09 -13.07
C THR A 64 -1.45 5.67 -14.05
N LYS A 65 -1.51 4.41 -14.51
CA LYS A 65 -0.60 3.90 -15.54
C LYS A 65 -0.64 4.75 -16.82
N ASP A 66 -1.79 5.31 -17.16
CA ASP A 66 -1.94 6.12 -18.37
C ASP A 66 -1.32 7.52 -18.20
N ASN A 67 -1.33 8.09 -17.00
CA ASN A 67 -0.60 9.34 -16.71
C ASN A 67 0.92 9.17 -16.93
N VAL A 68 1.46 8.00 -16.57
CA VAL A 68 2.88 7.69 -16.78
C VAL A 68 3.20 7.56 -18.27
N LYS A 69 2.39 6.82 -19.03
CA LYS A 69 2.55 6.70 -20.49
C LYS A 69 2.45 8.04 -21.20
N GLU A 70 1.53 8.91 -20.80
CA GLU A 70 1.41 10.25 -21.38
C GLU A 70 2.68 11.07 -21.13
N SER A 71 3.23 10.97 -19.92
CA SER A 71 4.48 11.64 -19.55
C SER A 71 5.67 11.10 -20.35
N GLU A 72 5.74 9.77 -20.52
CA GLU A 72 6.76 9.10 -21.34
C GLU A 72 6.74 9.60 -22.79
N VAL A 73 5.57 9.64 -23.42
CA VAL A 73 5.42 10.14 -24.80
C VAL A 73 5.88 11.61 -24.92
N LYS A 74 5.46 12.48 -23.99
CA LYS A 74 5.87 13.89 -23.98
C LYS A 74 7.38 14.05 -23.84
N ILE A 75 8.01 13.25 -22.97
CA ILE A 75 9.46 13.26 -22.79
C ILE A 75 10.17 12.82 -24.06
N LEU A 76 9.73 11.72 -24.70
CA LEU A 76 10.32 11.24 -25.94
C LEU A 76 10.23 12.29 -27.06
N GLN A 77 9.07 12.94 -27.23
CA GLN A 77 8.89 14.02 -28.20
C GLN A 77 9.82 15.21 -27.93
N ALA A 78 10.02 15.56 -26.65
CA ALA A 78 10.94 16.63 -26.27
C ALA A 78 12.40 16.26 -26.59
N VAL A 79 12.79 15.00 -26.33
CA VAL A 79 14.14 14.49 -26.65
C VAL A 79 14.38 14.48 -28.15
N ASP A 80 13.43 14.03 -28.97
CA ASP A 80 13.53 14.09 -30.43
C ASP A 80 13.65 15.54 -30.93
N GLY A 81 12.88 16.46 -30.33
CA GLY A 81 12.98 17.89 -30.60
C GLY A 81 14.34 18.49 -30.24
N ILE A 82 15.04 17.95 -29.23
CA ILE A 82 16.42 18.34 -28.91
C ILE A 82 17.39 17.78 -29.95
N GLY A 83 17.26 16.52 -30.33
CA GLY A 83 18.11 15.87 -31.33
C GLY A 83 18.13 16.64 -32.66
N THR A 84 16.95 16.99 -33.17
CA THR A 84 16.84 17.78 -34.42
C THR A 84 17.50 19.16 -34.34
N LYS A 85 17.40 19.85 -33.19
CA LYS A 85 18.08 21.13 -32.98
C LYS A 85 19.59 20.96 -32.88
N PHE A 86 20.06 19.88 -32.28
CA PHE A 86 21.48 19.56 -32.16
C PHE A 86 22.08 19.26 -33.54
N ASP A 87 21.43 18.44 -34.35
CA ASP A 87 21.87 18.15 -35.73
C ASP A 87 22.01 19.43 -36.57
N LYS A 88 21.08 20.37 -36.39
CA LYS A 88 21.15 21.67 -37.05
C LYS A 88 22.33 22.49 -36.54
N ALA A 89 22.50 22.58 -35.22
CA ALA A 89 23.59 23.33 -34.61
C ALA A 89 24.97 22.80 -35.03
N GLU A 90 25.13 21.48 -35.15
CA GLU A 90 26.36 20.86 -35.63
C GLU A 90 26.69 21.28 -37.07
N LYS A 91 25.69 21.25 -37.96
CA LYS A 91 25.86 21.70 -39.36
C LYS A 91 26.18 23.18 -39.45
N ASP A 92 25.49 24.01 -38.68
CA ASP A 92 25.71 25.45 -38.64
C ASP A 92 27.13 25.77 -38.14
N HIS A 93 27.59 25.08 -37.09
CA HIS A 93 28.96 25.23 -36.57
C HIS A 93 30.03 24.79 -37.57
N ALA A 94 29.81 23.68 -38.28
CA ALA A 94 30.73 23.22 -39.32
C ALA A 94 30.83 24.23 -40.48
N ALA A 95 29.70 24.82 -40.88
CA ALA A 95 29.67 25.85 -41.93
C ALA A 95 30.41 27.13 -41.51
N ASP A 96 30.23 27.56 -40.27
CA ASP A 96 30.91 28.73 -39.71
C ASP A 96 32.42 28.55 -39.65
N LYS A 97 32.89 27.39 -39.17
CA LYS A 97 34.32 27.05 -39.16
C LYS A 97 34.94 27.09 -40.57
N LEU A 98 34.26 26.53 -41.56
CA LEU A 98 34.71 26.57 -42.95
C LEU A 98 34.78 28.01 -43.50
N LEU A 99 33.84 28.87 -43.12
CA LEU A 99 33.84 30.27 -43.52
C LEU A 99 35.00 31.03 -42.88
N HIS A 100 35.26 30.80 -41.59
CA HIS A 100 36.42 31.31 -40.89
C HIS A 100 37.74 30.89 -41.54
N ASP A 101 37.91 29.60 -41.88
CA ASP A 101 39.11 29.10 -42.56
C ASP A 101 39.31 29.76 -43.93
N ARG A 102 38.23 29.98 -44.69
CA ARG A 102 38.29 30.67 -45.99
C ARG A 102 38.70 32.13 -45.83
N HIS A 103 38.16 32.83 -44.83
CA HIS A 103 38.54 34.21 -44.53
C HIS A 103 40.01 34.31 -44.10
N GLY A 104 40.49 33.40 -43.26
CA GLY A 104 41.91 33.34 -42.88
C GLY A 104 42.84 33.24 -44.08
N LYS A 105 42.57 32.30 -45.00
CA LYS A 105 43.35 32.15 -46.25
C LYS A 105 43.28 33.39 -47.14
N TRP A 106 42.16 34.12 -47.14
CA TRP A 106 42.03 35.34 -47.94
C TRP A 106 42.89 36.46 -47.37
N LEU A 107 42.93 36.62 -46.04
CA LEU A 107 43.80 37.58 -45.37
C LEU A 107 45.29 37.30 -45.63
N GLU A 108 45.72 36.04 -45.53
CA GLU A 108 47.11 35.65 -45.86
C GLU A 108 47.50 36.05 -47.29
N ARG A 109 46.61 35.84 -48.26
CA ARG A 109 46.85 36.24 -49.66
C ARG A 109 46.98 37.75 -49.81
N LEU A 110 46.13 38.53 -49.13
CA LEU A 110 46.21 39.99 -49.16
C LEU A 110 47.49 40.51 -48.53
N GLU A 111 47.90 39.95 -47.39
CA GLU A 111 49.15 40.35 -46.74
C GLU A 111 50.37 40.09 -47.60
N VAL A 112 50.43 38.95 -48.29
CA VAL A 112 51.52 38.65 -49.24
C VAL A 112 51.51 39.62 -50.41
N GLY A 113 50.33 40.01 -50.91
CA GLY A 113 50.20 40.98 -52.00
C GLY A 113 50.64 42.39 -51.63
N ILE A 114 50.37 42.83 -50.39
CA ILE A 114 50.78 44.15 -49.88
C ILE A 114 52.29 44.23 -49.61
N ARG A 115 52.92 43.11 -49.22
CA ARG A 115 54.36 43.07 -48.89
C ARG A 115 55.29 43.01 -50.11
N LYS A 116 54.77 42.80 -51.32
CA LYS A 116 55.54 42.79 -52.59
C LYS A 116 55.50 44.15 -53.27
#